data_AF-A0A9Q4QY56-F1
#
_entry.id   AF-A0A9Q4QY56-F1
#
_cell.length_a   1.000
_cell.length_b   1.000
_cell.length_c   1.000
_cell.angle_alpha   90.00
_cell.angle_beta   90.00
_cell.angle_gamma   90.00
#
_symmetry.space_group_name_H-M   'P 1'
#
loop_
_entity.id
_entity.type
_entity.pdbx_description
1 polymer ?
#
loop_
_entity_poly.entity_id
_entity_poly.type
_entity_poly.pdbx_seq_one_letter_code
_entity_poly.pdbx_strand_id
1 'polypeptide(L)'
;MKKKINHILPALVLTASLGLTTVSCNGFLDEMPDNRTELNTDQKIAKLLVSAYADVSPNELFELYSDNSDDSGPTYGYYKLSEQECYHWQDTKEEYQDTPNSLWGGYYSAIAAANMALNA
;
A
#
# COMPACT_ATOMS: atom_id res chain seq x y z
N MET A 1 29.58 60.48 33.82
CA MET A 1 29.62 59.30 32.91
C MET A 1 28.52 58.25 33.18
N LYS A 2 27.35 58.59 33.77
CA LYS A 2 26.31 57.60 34.14
C LYS A 2 25.23 57.36 33.06
N LYS A 3 25.12 58.22 32.04
CA LYS A 3 24.03 58.16 31.03
C LYS A 3 24.17 57.01 30.01
N LYS A 4 25.40 56.60 29.68
CA LYS A 4 25.65 55.55 28.67
C LYS A 4 25.31 54.14 29.19
N ILE A 5 25.52 53.85 30.47
CA ILE A 5 25.24 52.53 31.07
C ILE A 5 23.72 52.25 31.13
N ASN A 6 22.89 53.27 31.35
CA ASN A 6 21.43 53.13 31.44
C ASN A 6 20.74 52.77 30.13
N HIS A 7 21.40 52.92 28.97
CA HIS A 7 20.84 52.56 27.66
C HIS A 7 21.35 51.21 27.15
N ILE A 8 22.45 50.69 27.71
CA ILE A 8 23.03 49.39 27.36
C ILE A 8 22.22 48.25 27.99
N LEU A 9 21.78 48.41 29.25
CA LEU A 9 20.91 47.44 29.92
C LEU A 9 19.58 47.18 29.17
N PRO A 10 18.79 48.21 28.80
CA PRO A 10 17.54 47.98 28.07
C PRO A 10 17.78 47.46 26.65
N ALA A 11 18.89 47.82 25.99
CA ALA A 11 19.26 47.26 24.70
C ALA A 11 19.63 45.77 24.78
N LEU A 12 20.31 45.35 25.85
CA LEU A 12 20.65 43.95 26.10
C LEU A 12 19.39 43.11 26.41
N VAL A 13 18.46 43.67 27.18
CA VAL A 13 17.16 43.03 27.47
C VAL A 13 16.32 42.90 26.21
N LEU A 14 16.30 43.93 25.35
CA LEU A 14 15.57 43.91 24.08
C LEU A 14 16.14 42.86 23.10
N THR A 15 17.46 42.75 23.01
CA THR A 15 18.13 41.74 22.17
C THR A 15 17.95 40.32 22.71
N ALA A 16 17.96 40.12 24.04
CA ALA A 16 17.63 38.84 24.66
C ALA A 16 16.16 38.44 24.43
N SER A 17 15.21 39.39 24.49
CA SER A 17 13.79 39.11 24.21
C SER A 17 13.52 38.76 22.74
N LEU A 18 14.28 39.31 21.79
CA LEU A 18 14.17 38.94 20.36
C LEU A 18 14.73 37.54 20.06
N GLY A 19 15.73 37.07 20.82
CA GLY A 19 16.29 35.72 20.65
C GLY A 19 15.35 34.60 21.09
N LEU A 20 14.38 34.88 21.96
CA LEU A 20 13.39 33.91 22.43
C LEU A 20 12.23 33.70 21.44
N THR A 21 12.05 34.60 20.47
CA THR A 21 10.99 34.49 19.45
C THR A 21 11.44 33.70 18.21
N THR A 22 12.72 33.33 18.10
CA THR A 22 13.25 32.53 16.98
C THR A 22 13.34 31.03 17.29
N VAL A 23 13.00 30.61 18.52
CA VAL A 23 12.92 29.20 18.90
C VAL A 23 11.56 28.64 18.47
N SER A 24 11.42 28.35 17.17
CA SER A 24 10.24 27.69 16.61
C SER A 24 10.24 26.21 16.97
N CYS A 25 9.16 25.71 17.56
CA CYS A 25 8.93 24.27 17.75
C CYS A 25 8.48 23.65 16.42
N ASN A 26 9.42 23.46 15.50
CA ASN A 26 9.15 22.96 14.15
C ASN A 26 8.69 21.49 14.10
N GLY A 27 8.96 20.69 15.14
CA GLY A 27 8.72 19.24 15.11
C GLY A 27 7.25 18.82 14.92
N PHE A 28 6.27 19.70 15.17
CA PHE A 28 4.86 19.39 14.92
C PHE A 28 4.48 19.48 13.43
N LEU A 29 5.14 20.34 12.66
CA LEU A 29 4.86 20.56 11.22
C LEU A 29 5.87 19.88 10.30
N ASP A 30 7.01 19.43 10.84
CA ASP A 30 8.03 18.67 10.10
C ASP A 30 7.69 17.17 9.97
N GLU A 31 6.66 16.68 10.66
CA GLU A 31 6.20 15.31 10.43
C GLU A 31 5.27 15.23 9.23
N MET A 32 5.62 14.36 8.27
CA MET A 32 4.73 14.09 7.16
C MET A 32 3.52 13.32 7.70
N PRO A 33 2.29 13.79 7.45
CA PRO A 33 1.09 13.01 7.79
C PRO A 33 0.99 11.72 6.97
N ASP A 34 1.85 11.57 5.96
CA ASP A 34 1.93 10.43 5.08
C ASP A 34 2.95 9.41 5.60
N ASN A 35 2.46 8.33 6.22
CA ASN A 35 3.27 7.23 6.71
C ASN A 35 3.54 6.14 5.64
N ARG A 36 3.39 6.47 4.35
CA ARG A 36 3.79 5.56 3.27
C ARG A 36 5.29 5.27 3.36
N THR A 37 5.66 4.00 3.22
CA THR A 37 7.04 3.56 3.37
C THR A 37 7.90 4.04 2.20
N GLU A 38 8.91 4.87 2.47
CA GLU A 38 9.94 5.19 1.49
C GLU A 38 10.85 3.99 1.23
N LEU A 39 11.01 3.58 -0.02
CA LEU A 39 11.85 2.45 -0.45
C LEU A 39 13.32 2.85 -0.61
N ASN A 40 13.93 3.40 0.45
CA ASN A 40 15.26 4.01 0.40
C ASN A 40 16.40 3.13 0.93
N THR A 41 16.10 1.88 1.31
CA THR A 41 17.12 0.92 1.77
C THR A 41 16.82 -0.48 1.26
N ASP A 42 17.88 -1.28 1.05
CA ASP A 42 17.79 -2.67 0.61
C ASP A 42 16.86 -3.50 1.50
N GLN A 43 16.86 -3.27 2.81
CA GLN A 43 16.00 -3.98 3.75
C GLN A 43 14.51 -3.66 3.56
N LYS A 44 14.17 -2.42 3.20
CA LYS A 44 12.77 -2.03 2.91
C LYS A 44 12.32 -2.58 1.56
N ILE A 45 13.19 -2.54 0.56
CA ILE A 45 12.95 -3.15 -0.76
C ILE A 45 12.74 -4.67 -0.60
N ALA A 46 13.60 -5.35 0.16
CA ALA A 46 13.46 -6.78 0.43
C ALA A 46 12.13 -7.16 1.10
N LYS A 47 11.60 -6.31 1.98
CA LYS A 47 10.26 -6.51 2.57
C LYS A 47 9.15 -6.33 1.55
N LEU A 48 9.26 -5.36 0.65
CA LEU A 48 8.29 -5.16 -0.44
C LEU A 48 8.24 -6.36 -1.39
N LEU A 49 9.39 -6.99 -1.67
CA LEU A 49 9.46 -8.15 -2.56
C LEU A 49 8.57 -9.32 -2.13
N VAL A 50 8.21 -9.43 -0.84
CA VAL A 50 7.23 -10.44 -0.39
C VAL A 50 5.87 -10.22 -1.05
N SER A 51 5.46 -8.97 -1.24
CA SER A 51 4.21 -8.60 -1.94
C SER A 51 4.28 -8.78 -3.45
N ALA A 52 5.45 -9.07 -4.02
CA ALA A 52 5.60 -9.40 -5.44
C ALA A 52 5.23 -10.86 -5.76
N TYR A 53 4.96 -11.68 -4.74
CA TYR A 53 4.31 -12.97 -4.92
C TYR A 53 2.80 -12.78 -4.86
N ALA A 54 2.10 -13.26 -5.89
CA ALA A 54 0.64 -13.15 -5.94
C ALA A 54 -0.01 -14.06 -4.88
N ASP A 55 -1.00 -13.52 -4.17
CA ASP A 55 -1.80 -14.24 -3.16
C ASP A 55 -3.10 -14.81 -3.76
N VAL A 56 -3.05 -15.20 -5.03
CA VAL A 56 -4.17 -15.75 -5.79
C VAL A 56 -3.70 -16.98 -6.57
N SER A 57 -4.62 -17.92 -6.77
CA SER A 57 -4.35 -19.18 -7.48
C SER A 57 -5.27 -19.35 -8.68
N PRO A 58 -4.76 -19.80 -9.84
CA PRO A 58 -5.59 -20.05 -11.01
C PRO A 58 -6.20 -21.45 -11.02
N ASN A 59 -5.91 -22.30 -10.01
CA ASN A 59 -6.20 -23.72 -10.06
C ASN A 59 -7.68 -24.04 -10.29
N GLU A 60 -8.58 -23.40 -9.54
CA GLU A 60 -10.02 -23.65 -9.68
C GLU A 60 -10.54 -23.23 -11.05
N LEU A 61 -10.16 -22.04 -11.51
CA LEU A 61 -10.48 -21.60 -12.87
C LEU A 61 -9.99 -22.61 -13.90
N PHE A 62 -8.70 -22.96 -13.86
CA PHE A 62 -8.10 -23.80 -14.88
C PHE A 62 -8.62 -25.24 -14.85
N GLU A 63 -9.08 -25.72 -13.71
CA GLU A 63 -9.72 -27.02 -13.60
C GLU A 63 -11.13 -26.99 -14.19
N LEU A 64 -11.94 -26.00 -13.82
CA LEU A 64 -13.35 -25.89 -14.26
C LEU A 64 -13.47 -25.46 -15.73
N TYR A 65 -12.58 -24.59 -16.22
CA TYR A 65 -12.48 -24.20 -17.63
C TYR A 65 -11.67 -25.22 -18.48
N SER A 66 -11.58 -26.47 -18.03
CA SER A 66 -10.95 -27.55 -18.78
C SER A 66 -11.91 -28.72 -18.97
N ASP A 67 -11.50 -29.69 -19.77
CA ASP A 67 -12.19 -30.97 -19.93
C ASP A 67 -11.80 -32.01 -18.85
N ASN A 68 -11.12 -31.59 -17.77
CA ASN A 68 -10.74 -32.48 -16.66
C ASN A 68 -11.85 -32.67 -15.61
N SER A 69 -12.86 -31.79 -15.59
CA SER A 69 -13.99 -31.84 -14.67
C SER A 69 -15.22 -32.49 -15.30
N ASP A 70 -16.03 -33.18 -14.49
CA ASP A 70 -17.28 -33.83 -14.91
C ASP A 70 -18.43 -33.49 -13.95
N ASP A 71 -19.67 -33.59 -14.45
CA ASP A 71 -20.88 -33.30 -13.67
C ASP A 71 -21.17 -34.45 -12.70
N SER A 72 -21.14 -34.15 -11.40
CA SER A 72 -21.46 -35.11 -10.33
C SER A 72 -22.98 -35.40 -10.21
N GLY A 73 -23.80 -34.82 -11.08
CA GLY A 73 -25.23 -35.03 -11.16
C GLY A 73 -26.02 -34.18 -10.14
N PRO A 74 -27.36 -34.22 -10.20
CA PRO A 74 -28.25 -33.24 -9.55
C PRO A 74 -28.25 -33.27 -8.02
N THR A 75 -27.58 -34.25 -7.41
CA THR A 75 -27.45 -34.34 -5.94
C THR A 75 -26.35 -33.40 -5.42
N TYR A 76 -25.41 -32.99 -6.27
CA TYR A 76 -24.32 -32.10 -5.95
C TYR A 76 -24.53 -30.78 -6.68
N GLY A 77 -24.67 -29.70 -5.92
CA GLY A 77 -24.80 -28.35 -6.46
C GLY A 77 -23.46 -27.63 -6.46
N TYR A 78 -23.37 -26.59 -7.30
CA TYR A 78 -22.26 -25.63 -7.26
C TYR A 78 -22.30 -24.84 -5.95
N TYR A 79 -21.13 -24.55 -5.38
CA TYR A 79 -21.03 -23.70 -4.21
C TYR A 79 -21.19 -22.22 -4.59
N LYS A 80 -20.78 -21.88 -5.81
CA LYS A 80 -20.91 -20.55 -6.40
C LYS A 80 -21.48 -20.56 -7.81
N LEU A 81 -22.01 -19.42 -8.27
CA LEU A 81 -22.43 -19.26 -9.65
C LEU A 81 -21.22 -19.26 -10.61
N SER A 82 -20.10 -18.64 -10.23
CA SER A 82 -18.89 -18.65 -11.05
C SER A 82 -18.40 -20.06 -11.38
N GLU A 83 -18.52 -21.03 -10.46
CA GLU A 83 -18.13 -22.43 -10.68
C GLU A 83 -18.96 -23.06 -11.80
N GLN A 84 -20.28 -22.84 -11.74
CA GLN A 84 -21.22 -23.28 -12.78
C GLN A 84 -20.93 -22.62 -14.13
N GLU A 85 -20.64 -21.32 -14.09
CA GLU A 85 -20.34 -20.54 -15.30
C GLU A 85 -19.02 -21.02 -15.92
N CYS A 86 -17.97 -21.24 -15.13
CA CYS A 86 -16.69 -21.77 -15.58
C CYS A 86 -16.83 -23.17 -16.17
N TYR A 87 -17.49 -24.10 -15.48
CA TYR A 87 -17.71 -25.47 -15.97
C TYR A 87 -18.47 -25.51 -17.31
N HIS A 88 -19.44 -24.60 -17.49
CA HIS A 88 -20.20 -24.48 -18.74
C HIS A 88 -19.56 -23.54 -19.77
N TRP A 89 -18.32 -23.09 -19.56
CA TRP A 89 -17.60 -22.19 -20.47
C TRP A 89 -18.36 -20.88 -20.75
N GLN A 90 -19.01 -20.34 -19.73
CA GLN A 90 -19.78 -19.11 -19.77
C GLN A 90 -18.98 -17.95 -19.16
N ASP A 91 -19.32 -16.73 -19.60
CA ASP A 91 -18.78 -15.52 -18.98
C ASP A 91 -19.22 -15.44 -17.52
N THR A 92 -18.23 -15.32 -16.62
CA THR A 92 -18.48 -15.20 -15.19
C THR A 92 -19.11 -13.84 -14.87
N LYS A 93 -20.20 -13.81 -14.12
CA LYS A 93 -20.91 -12.56 -13.75
C LYS A 93 -20.52 -12.02 -12.39
N GLU A 94 -19.87 -12.84 -11.56
CA GLU A 94 -19.52 -12.47 -10.19
C GLU A 94 -18.06 -12.00 -10.07
N GLU A 95 -17.82 -11.08 -9.15
CA GLU A 95 -16.50 -10.55 -8.81
C GLU A 95 -16.19 -10.79 -7.33
N TYR A 96 -15.44 -11.84 -7.03
CA TYR A 96 -14.86 -12.13 -5.70
C TYR A 96 -13.65 -13.05 -5.88
N GLN A 97 -13.15 -13.62 -4.78
CA GLN A 97 -12.08 -14.61 -4.78
C GLN A 97 -12.35 -15.73 -5.80
N ASP A 98 -11.29 -16.24 -6.45
CA ASP A 98 -11.41 -17.36 -7.39
C ASP A 98 -12.30 -17.06 -8.63
N THR A 99 -12.50 -15.78 -8.98
CA THR A 99 -13.05 -15.37 -10.28
C THR A 99 -11.97 -14.75 -11.17
N PRO A 100 -12.16 -14.70 -12.51
CA PRO A 100 -11.15 -14.15 -13.43
C PRO A 100 -10.70 -12.73 -13.06
N ASN A 101 -11.61 -11.89 -12.58
CA ASN A 101 -11.32 -10.53 -12.15
C ASN A 101 -10.36 -10.49 -10.95
N SER A 102 -10.61 -11.32 -9.93
CA SER A 102 -9.75 -11.39 -8.74
C SER A 102 -8.37 -11.94 -9.10
N LEU A 103 -8.30 -12.98 -9.93
CA LEU A 103 -7.04 -13.55 -10.40
C LEU A 103 -6.20 -12.51 -11.15
N TRP A 104 -6.82 -11.80 -12.09
CA TRP A 104 -6.17 -10.74 -12.85
C TRP A 104 -5.67 -9.62 -11.93
N GLY A 105 -6.52 -9.10 -11.06
CA GLY A 105 -6.15 -8.04 -10.11
C GLY A 105 -5.03 -8.45 -9.17
N GLY A 106 -5.03 -9.70 -8.69
CA GLY A 106 -3.97 -10.26 -7.84
C GLY A 106 -2.61 -10.31 -8.54
N TYR A 107 -2.56 -10.82 -9.77
CA TYR A 107 -1.32 -10.83 -10.55
C TYR A 107 -0.83 -9.42 -10.90
N TYR A 108 -1.73 -8.50 -11.27
CA TYR A 108 -1.32 -7.11 -11.54
C TYR A 108 -0.82 -6.39 -10.29
N SER A 109 -1.35 -6.70 -9.11
CA SER A 109 -0.86 -6.18 -7.85
C SER A 109 0.56 -6.68 -7.54
N ALA A 110 0.83 -7.97 -7.77
CA ALA A 110 2.16 -8.56 -7.64
C ALA A 110 3.17 -7.95 -8.63
N ILE A 111 2.75 -7.77 -9.90
CA ILE A 111 3.56 -7.08 -10.92
C ILE A 111 3.86 -5.63 -10.50
N ALA A 112 2.87 -4.91 -9.95
CA ALA A 112 3.08 -3.56 -9.47
C ALA A 112 4.10 -3.50 -8.32
N ALA A 113 4.03 -4.45 -7.38
CA ALA A 113 5.02 -4.56 -6.31
C ALA A 113 6.44 -4.86 -6.84
N ALA A 114 6.57 -5.76 -7.81
CA ALA A 114 7.84 -6.03 -8.48
C ALA A 114 8.39 -4.77 -9.18
N ASN A 115 7.54 -4.04 -9.91
CA ASN A 115 7.94 -2.80 -10.58
C ASN A 115 8.35 -1.69 -9.61
N MET A 116 7.68 -1.57 -8.46
CA MET A 116 8.10 -0.63 -7.41
C MET A 116 9.49 -0.98 -6.86
N ALA A 117 9.80 -2.27 -6.66
CA ALA A 117 11.12 -2.70 -6.22
C ALA A 117 12.22 -2.48 -7.28
N LEU A 118 11.90 -2.64 -8.58
CA LEU A 118 12.84 -2.40 -9.67
C LEU A 118 13.19 -0.91 -9.86
N ASN A 119 12.27 -0.01 -9.48
CA ASN A 119 12.45 1.44 -9.63
C ASN A 119 13.06 2.13 -8.40
N ALA A 120 13.13 1.42 -7.26
CA ALA A 120 13.70 1.92 -6.01
C ALA A 120 15.23 1.89 -6.05
#